data_AF-A0A2V8BYX9-F1
#
_entry.id   AF-A0A2V8BYX9-F1
#
_cell.length_a   1.000
_cell.length_b   1.000
_cell.length_c   1.000
_cell.angle_alpha   90.00
_cell.angle_beta   90.00
_cell.angle_gamma   90.00
#
_symmetry.space_group_name_H-M   'P 1'
#
loop_
_entity.id
_entity.type
_entity.pdbx_description
1 polymer ?
#
loop_
_entity_poly.entity_id
_entity_poly.type
_entity_poly.pdbx_seq_one_letter_code
_entity_poly.pdbx_strand_id
1 'polypeptide(L)'
;MTVDGRNRMSIIVDPADGRVPPVTADARQRAGRGGAAARATSDQQSREDDPGFDPTPGAYDDPERRPLGERCLLGFGSTSGPPALPNYFYNNLKQIVQTRDSVLILNEMVHDARVIRMGATHLPQNIRRWMGDSVGHWEGETLVVDTTNFTAKTQFQGSSDQLHVVERFTRTGPKTLLYRFTVEDPSTWDRSWTGEYPWNATDENLYEYACHEANYSLGGMLRGARQKEAEDAARK
;
A
#
# COMPACT_ATOMS: atom_id res chain seq x y z
N MET A 1 -0.65 7.54 -18.52
CA MET A 1 -1.80 8.27 -17.93
C MET A 1 -1.85 9.69 -18.47
N THR A 2 -3.00 10.36 -18.41
CA THR A 2 -3.12 11.77 -18.85
C THR A 2 -3.39 12.66 -17.64
N VAL A 3 -2.56 13.68 -17.42
CA VAL A 3 -2.72 14.70 -16.37
C VAL A 3 -2.65 16.06 -17.04
N ASP A 4 -3.66 16.90 -16.85
CA ASP A 4 -3.77 18.24 -17.46
C ASP A 4 -3.56 18.23 -18.99
N GLY A 5 -4.16 17.24 -19.65
CA GLY A 5 -4.06 17.07 -21.12
C GLY A 5 -2.71 16.57 -21.62
N ARG A 6 -1.74 16.27 -20.74
CA ARG A 6 -0.42 15.74 -21.11
C ARG A 6 -0.32 14.25 -20.77
N ASN A 7 0.13 13.46 -21.74
CA ASN A 7 0.44 12.05 -21.50
C ASN A 7 1.74 11.94 -20.70
N ARG A 8 1.67 11.18 -19.61
CA ARG A 8 2.78 10.89 -18.71
C ARG A 8 3.01 9.40 -18.57
N MET A 9 4.28 9.05 -18.53
CA MET A 9 4.78 7.67 -18.40
C MET A 9 5.20 7.32 -16.97
N SER A 10 5.29 8.29 -16.06
CA SER A 10 5.56 8.08 -14.63
C SER A 10 4.49 8.74 -13.77
N ILE A 11 4.19 8.11 -12.63
CA ILE A 11 3.40 8.71 -11.54
C ILE A 11 4.25 9.74 -10.79
N ILE A 12 5.55 9.48 -10.66
CA ILE A 12 6.45 10.36 -9.92
C ILE A 12 6.69 11.64 -10.73
N VAL A 13 6.51 12.77 -10.07
CA VAL A 13 6.63 14.12 -10.67
C VAL A 13 7.69 14.98 -10.00
N ASP A 14 8.04 14.65 -8.75
CA ASP A 14 9.25 15.16 -8.09
C ASP A 14 9.91 13.97 -7.40
N PRO A 15 11.20 13.67 -7.68
CA PRO A 15 12.09 14.37 -8.62
C PRO A 15 11.65 14.31 -10.11
N ALA A 16 12.13 15.28 -10.89
CA ALA A 16 11.74 15.46 -12.30
C ALA A 16 12.19 14.31 -13.24
N ASP A 17 13.10 13.44 -12.78
CA ASP A 17 13.49 12.23 -13.49
C ASP A 17 12.44 11.11 -13.42
N GLY A 18 11.37 11.34 -12.64
CA GLY A 18 10.25 10.43 -12.50
C GLY A 18 10.57 9.16 -11.73
N ARG A 19 11.60 9.18 -10.86
CA ARG A 19 12.04 8.04 -10.06
C ARG A 19 11.91 8.32 -8.56
N VAL A 20 11.62 7.26 -7.79
CA VAL A 20 11.72 7.33 -6.32
C VAL A 20 13.18 7.59 -5.97
N PRO A 21 13.48 8.53 -5.04
CA PRO A 21 14.84 8.85 -4.67
C PRO A 21 15.61 7.64 -4.10
N PRO A 22 16.96 7.67 -4.15
CA PRO A 22 17.78 6.65 -3.51
C PRO A 22 17.46 6.51 -2.01
N VAL A 23 17.44 5.26 -1.54
CA VAL A 23 17.33 4.99 -0.11
C VAL A 23 18.64 5.29 0.62
N THR A 24 18.52 5.76 1.87
CA THR A 24 19.65 6.08 2.76
C THR A 24 20.45 4.83 3.17
N ALA A 25 21.65 5.02 3.73
CA ALA A 25 22.43 3.93 4.29
C ALA A 25 21.68 3.22 5.44
N ASP A 26 21.00 3.99 6.29
CA ASP A 26 20.20 3.47 7.40
C ASP A 26 19.04 2.59 6.89
N ALA A 27 18.34 3.03 5.85
CA ALA A 27 17.30 2.21 5.22
C ALA A 27 17.86 0.91 4.64
N ARG A 28 19.03 0.93 4.00
CA ARG A 28 19.67 -0.30 3.51
C ARG A 28 20.02 -1.25 4.65
N GLN A 29 20.46 -0.72 5.79
CA GLN A 29 20.74 -1.51 6.98
C GLN A 29 19.48 -2.12 7.59
N ARG A 30 18.35 -1.38 7.58
CA ARG A 30 17.04 -1.90 7.98
C ARG A 30 16.54 -2.98 7.01
N ALA A 31 16.64 -2.75 5.70
CA ALA A 31 16.23 -3.69 4.67
C ALA A 31 17.05 -4.98 4.68
N GLY A 32 18.36 -4.90 4.96
CA GLY A 32 19.22 -6.07 5.16
C GLY A 32 18.88 -6.93 6.39
N ARG A 33 17.97 -6.46 7.25
CA ARG A 33 17.43 -7.19 8.42
C ARG A 33 15.98 -7.67 8.24
N GLY A 34 15.32 -7.37 7.13
CA GLY A 34 13.89 -7.66 6.91
C GLY A 34 13.49 -7.72 5.44
N GLY A 35 14.30 -8.42 4.63
CA GLY A 35 14.34 -8.33 3.18
C GLY A 35 12.99 -8.44 2.45
N ALA A 36 12.68 -7.42 1.65
CA ALA A 36 11.83 -7.56 0.47
C ALA A 36 12.41 -6.67 -0.62
N ALA A 37 13.19 -7.25 -1.54
CA ALA A 37 13.56 -6.58 -2.77
C ALA A 37 12.37 -6.65 -3.75
N ALA A 38 12.18 -5.59 -4.55
CA ALA A 38 11.15 -5.56 -5.57
C ALA A 38 11.37 -6.67 -6.62
N ARG A 39 10.29 -7.34 -7.03
CA ARG A 39 10.28 -8.40 -8.05
C ARG A 39 10.86 -7.95 -9.40
N ALA A 40 11.55 -8.87 -10.08
CA ALA A 40 11.76 -8.85 -11.51
C ALA A 40 10.89 -9.96 -12.17
N THR A 41 9.74 -9.57 -12.74
CA THR A 41 8.89 -10.32 -13.70
C THR A 41 8.24 -11.66 -13.25
N SER A 42 7.15 -12.05 -13.93
CA SER A 42 6.04 -12.87 -13.38
C SER A 42 5.69 -14.16 -14.14
N ASP A 43 6.66 -14.87 -14.73
CA ASP A 43 6.37 -16.05 -15.56
C ASP A 43 7.10 -17.36 -15.15
N GLN A 44 7.79 -17.39 -14.00
CA GLN A 44 8.38 -18.62 -13.44
C GLN A 44 7.71 -19.06 -12.13
N GLN A 45 7.69 -20.38 -11.89
CA GLN A 45 7.28 -20.96 -10.60
C GLN A 45 8.17 -20.40 -9.49
N SER A 46 7.55 -20.00 -8.38
CA SER A 46 8.27 -19.38 -7.26
C SER A 46 9.32 -20.33 -6.67
N ARG A 47 10.55 -19.85 -6.50
CA ARG A 47 11.66 -20.58 -5.89
C ARG A 47 12.04 -19.98 -4.54
N GLU A 48 12.64 -20.78 -3.67
CA GLU A 48 13.11 -20.34 -2.34
C GLU A 48 14.24 -19.30 -2.41
N ASP A 49 14.89 -19.14 -3.56
CA ASP A 49 15.89 -18.13 -3.84
C ASP A 49 15.34 -16.89 -4.59
N ASP A 50 14.01 -16.78 -4.74
CA ASP A 50 13.41 -15.64 -5.41
C ASP A 50 13.61 -14.33 -4.63
N PRO A 51 13.83 -13.18 -5.30
CA PRO A 51 14.05 -11.87 -4.65
C PRO A 51 12.90 -11.36 -3.76
N GLY A 52 11.72 -11.99 -3.82
CA GLY A 52 10.54 -11.69 -2.99
C GLY A 52 10.18 -12.81 -2.01
N PHE A 53 10.99 -13.87 -1.93
CA PHE A 53 10.91 -14.88 -0.90
C PHE A 53 11.62 -14.35 0.35
N ASP A 54 10.95 -14.36 1.50
CA ASP A 54 11.60 -14.04 2.77
C ASP A 54 12.52 -15.21 3.13
N PRO A 55 13.85 -15.02 3.06
CA PRO A 55 14.80 -16.10 3.26
C PRO A 55 14.94 -16.49 4.74
N THR A 56 14.23 -15.81 5.65
CA THR A 56 14.26 -16.10 7.07
C THR A 56 13.75 -17.52 7.30
N PRO A 57 14.54 -18.40 7.94
CA PRO A 57 14.08 -19.75 8.27
C PRO A 57 12.76 -19.70 9.05
N GLY A 58 11.74 -20.40 8.54
CA GLY A 58 10.39 -20.41 9.09
C GLY A 58 9.61 -19.09 8.93
N ALA A 59 9.96 -18.26 7.95
CA ALA A 59 9.16 -17.08 7.55
C ALA A 59 7.72 -17.46 7.18
N TYR A 60 7.50 -18.70 6.72
CA TYR A 60 6.21 -19.16 6.21
C TYR A 60 5.62 -20.36 6.99
N ASP A 61 6.23 -20.72 8.12
CA ASP A 61 5.82 -21.87 8.94
C ASP A 61 4.61 -21.57 9.85
N ASP A 62 4.25 -20.29 9.96
CA ASP A 62 3.16 -19.80 10.80
C ASP A 62 2.13 -19.03 9.94
N PRO A 63 0.83 -19.36 10.02
CA PRO A 63 -0.21 -18.61 9.32
C PRO A 63 -0.22 -17.10 9.65
N GLU A 64 0.24 -16.70 10.84
CA GLU A 64 0.34 -15.29 11.23
C GLU A 64 1.52 -14.55 10.57
N ARG A 65 2.50 -15.28 10.05
CA ARG A 65 3.64 -14.71 9.33
C ARG A 65 3.38 -14.54 7.83
N ARG A 66 2.26 -15.07 7.34
CA ARG A 66 1.86 -14.88 5.94
C ARG A 66 1.61 -13.41 5.62
N PRO A 67 1.87 -12.97 4.37
CA PRO A 67 1.61 -11.60 3.93
C PRO A 67 0.20 -11.12 4.26
N LEU A 68 0.07 -9.85 4.62
CA LEU A 68 -1.20 -9.25 5.09
C LEU A 68 -2.36 -9.40 4.09
N GLY A 69 -2.06 -9.30 2.79
CA GLY A 69 -3.05 -9.50 1.73
C GLY A 69 -3.55 -10.94 1.62
N GLU A 70 -2.68 -11.94 1.84
CA GLU A 70 -3.11 -13.35 1.87
C GLU A 70 -4.01 -13.65 3.08
N ARG A 71 -3.78 -12.92 4.17
CA ARG A 71 -4.56 -12.97 5.40
C ARG A 71 -5.80 -12.08 5.37
N CYS A 72 -6.04 -11.35 4.27
CA CYS A 72 -7.16 -10.44 4.12
C CYS A 72 -7.22 -9.31 5.17
N LEU A 73 -6.06 -8.88 5.68
CA LEU A 73 -5.99 -7.84 6.70
C LEU A 73 -5.83 -6.43 6.13
N LEU A 74 -5.21 -6.33 4.94
CA LEU A 74 -5.04 -5.09 4.20
C LEU A 74 -4.90 -5.39 2.70
N GLY A 75 -5.28 -4.40 1.90
CA GLY A 75 -5.09 -4.37 0.46
C GLY A 75 -3.64 -4.55 0.02
N PHE A 76 -3.47 -5.15 -1.15
CA PHE A 76 -2.16 -5.45 -1.71
C PHE A 76 -1.47 -4.18 -2.22
N GLY A 77 -0.14 -4.11 -2.18
CA GLY A 77 0.64 -3.11 -2.92
C GLY A 77 0.29 -1.63 -2.65
N SER A 78 -0.13 -1.30 -1.42
CA SER A 78 -0.56 0.06 -1.03
C SER A 78 -1.78 0.59 -1.81
N THR A 79 -2.68 -0.30 -2.25
CA THR A 79 -3.90 0.07 -2.99
C THR A 79 -4.84 0.99 -2.22
N SER A 80 -4.89 0.83 -0.90
CA SER A 80 -5.71 1.62 0.03
C SER A 80 -4.95 2.81 0.62
N GLY A 81 -3.61 2.77 0.52
CA GLY A 81 -2.71 3.82 0.99
C GLY A 81 -2.80 4.12 2.48
N PRO A 82 -2.24 5.27 2.91
CA PRO A 82 -1.49 6.24 2.11
C PRO A 82 -0.01 5.87 1.89
N PRO A 83 0.58 6.19 0.72
CA PRO A 83 -0.09 6.69 -0.49
C PRO A 83 -0.86 5.56 -1.19
N ALA A 84 -2.01 5.88 -1.75
CA ALA A 84 -2.78 4.96 -2.57
C ALA A 84 -2.10 4.82 -3.93
N LEU A 85 -1.62 3.63 -4.27
CA LEU A 85 -1.00 3.38 -5.57
C LEU A 85 -1.95 2.60 -6.50
N PRO A 86 -1.86 2.78 -7.83
CA PRO A 86 -2.64 1.98 -8.76
C PRO A 86 -2.34 0.49 -8.60
N ASN A 87 -3.38 -0.32 -8.47
CA ASN A 87 -3.20 -1.76 -8.63
C ASN A 87 -3.08 -2.07 -10.12
N TYR A 88 -2.07 -2.84 -10.51
CA TYR A 88 -1.92 -3.35 -11.87
C TYR A 88 -2.83 -4.56 -12.15
N PHE A 89 -3.60 -5.00 -11.15
CA PHE A 89 -4.58 -6.09 -11.23
C PHE A 89 -6.03 -5.57 -11.35
N TYR A 90 -6.96 -6.36 -10.81
CA TYR A 90 -8.40 -6.15 -10.72
C TYR A 90 -8.77 -5.53 -9.34
N ASN A 91 -10.06 -5.26 -9.12
CA ASN A 91 -10.63 -4.61 -7.92
C ASN A 91 -10.00 -3.26 -7.53
N ASN A 92 -10.13 -2.28 -8.42
CA ASN A 92 -9.52 -0.96 -8.28
C ASN A 92 -10.51 0.15 -7.94
N LEU A 93 -11.79 -0.17 -7.78
CA LEU A 93 -12.80 0.84 -7.48
C LEU A 93 -12.59 1.42 -6.08
N LYS A 94 -12.90 2.70 -5.96
CA LYS A 94 -12.85 3.44 -4.69
C LYS A 94 -14.15 4.19 -4.54
N GLN A 95 -14.82 3.99 -3.42
CA GLN A 95 -15.98 4.77 -3.04
C GLN A 95 -15.57 5.83 -2.04
N ILE A 96 -15.88 7.09 -2.34
CA ILE A 96 -15.63 8.22 -1.44
C ILE A 96 -16.96 8.64 -0.83
N VAL A 97 -17.06 8.57 0.49
CA VAL A 97 -18.25 8.98 1.25
C VAL A 97 -17.86 10.14 2.15
N GLN A 98 -18.49 11.29 1.96
CA GLN A 98 -18.23 12.48 2.77
C GLN A 98 -19.36 12.70 3.77
N THR A 99 -18.99 12.92 5.04
CA THR A 99 -19.88 13.41 6.09
C THR A 99 -19.48 14.83 6.49
N ARG A 100 -20.14 15.39 7.50
CA ARG A 100 -19.80 16.71 8.04
C ARG A 100 -18.40 16.76 8.66
N ASP A 101 -17.98 15.65 9.26
CA ASP A 101 -16.81 15.55 10.14
C ASP A 101 -15.75 14.56 9.63
N SER A 102 -16.03 13.82 8.56
CA SER A 102 -15.13 12.80 8.03
C SER A 102 -15.27 12.62 6.52
N VAL A 103 -14.22 12.10 5.90
CA VAL A 103 -14.24 11.53 4.56
C VAL A 103 -13.80 10.09 4.66
N LEU A 104 -14.64 9.15 4.23
CA LEU A 104 -14.29 7.75 4.10
C LEU A 104 -13.86 7.48 2.66
N ILE A 105 -12.73 6.81 2.49
CA ILE A 105 -12.34 6.18 1.23
C ILE A 105 -12.41 4.67 1.45
N LEU A 106 -13.39 4.03 0.81
CA LEU A 106 -13.54 2.58 0.78
C LEU A 106 -12.88 2.04 -0.49
N ASN A 107 -11.86 1.22 -0.34
CA ASN A 107 -11.20 0.54 -1.45
C ASN A 107 -11.85 -0.83 -1.69
N GLU A 108 -12.10 -1.17 -2.95
CA GLU A 108 -12.75 -2.43 -3.33
C GLU A 108 -11.95 -3.64 -2.85
N MET A 109 -10.66 -3.71 -3.19
CA MET A 109 -9.78 -4.79 -2.77
C MET A 109 -9.61 -4.83 -1.24
N VAL A 110 -9.91 -5.99 -0.64
CA VAL A 110 -9.83 -6.26 0.81
C VAL A 110 -10.68 -5.30 1.65
N HIS A 111 -11.71 -4.65 1.06
CA HIS A 111 -12.69 -3.80 1.76
C HIS A 111 -12.09 -2.79 2.76
N ASP A 112 -10.93 -2.22 2.43
CA ASP A 112 -10.24 -1.29 3.32
C ASP A 112 -11.00 0.03 3.43
N ALA A 113 -11.42 0.36 4.65
CA ALA A 113 -12.16 1.57 4.97
C ALA A 113 -11.23 2.59 5.66
N ARG A 114 -10.73 3.56 4.91
CA ARG A 114 -9.87 4.64 5.45
C ARG A 114 -10.70 5.85 5.84
N VAL A 115 -10.82 6.11 7.14
CA VAL A 115 -11.54 7.28 7.68
C VAL A 115 -10.57 8.45 7.89
N ILE A 116 -10.79 9.53 7.14
CA ILE A 116 -10.08 10.79 7.25
C ILE A 116 -10.90 11.73 8.14
N ARG A 117 -10.34 12.16 9.28
CA ARG A 117 -11.03 13.03 10.24
C ARG A 117 -10.85 14.49 9.86
N MET A 118 -11.93 15.24 9.67
CA MET A 118 -11.86 16.61 9.17
C MET A 118 -11.59 17.64 10.29
N GLY A 119 -10.58 18.49 10.11
CA GLY A 119 -10.24 19.59 11.03
C GLY A 119 -9.84 19.14 12.45
N ALA A 120 -9.47 17.87 12.61
CA ALA A 120 -9.15 17.29 13.90
C ALA A 120 -7.66 17.44 14.24
N THR A 121 -7.27 17.11 15.47
CA THR A 121 -5.86 16.94 15.83
C THR A 121 -5.43 15.50 15.57
N HIS A 122 -4.14 15.31 15.26
CA HIS A 122 -3.55 13.97 15.23
C HIS A 122 -3.60 13.31 16.60
N LEU A 123 -3.66 11.98 16.57
CA LEU A 123 -3.57 11.16 17.76
C LEU A 123 -2.16 11.25 18.37
N PRO A 124 -2.03 11.01 19.69
CA PRO A 124 -0.74 10.83 20.33
C PRO A 124 0.16 9.85 19.56
N GLN A 125 1.44 10.18 19.42
CA GLN A 125 2.40 9.44 18.58
C GLN A 125 2.59 7.96 18.97
N ASN A 126 2.24 7.59 20.21
CA ASN A 126 2.26 6.20 20.67
C ASN A 126 1.07 5.36 20.17
N ILE A 127 0.03 5.98 19.61
CA ILE A 127 -1.09 5.28 18.98
C ILE A 127 -0.76 5.11 17.49
N ARG A 128 -0.33 3.91 17.10
CA ARG A 128 0.03 3.58 15.72
C ARG A 128 -1.05 2.76 15.04
N ARG A 129 -1.41 3.12 13.80
CA ARG A 129 -2.51 2.51 13.02
C ARG A 129 -1.99 1.83 11.76
N TRP A 130 -2.75 0.87 11.25
CA TRP A 130 -2.41 0.08 10.05
C TRP A 130 -2.29 0.94 8.79
N MET A 131 -3.20 1.89 8.59
CA MET A 131 -3.18 2.87 7.49
C MET A 131 -2.75 4.28 7.96
N GLY A 132 -2.11 4.37 9.13
CA GLY A 132 -1.80 5.66 9.76
C GLY A 132 -3.03 6.39 10.33
N ASP A 133 -2.78 7.60 10.84
CA ASP A 133 -3.79 8.52 11.36
C ASP A 133 -3.97 9.69 10.40
N SER A 134 -5.02 9.62 9.58
CA SER A 134 -5.32 10.63 8.56
C SER A 134 -6.20 11.76 9.11
N VAL A 135 -5.73 12.99 8.95
CA VAL A 135 -6.45 14.23 9.27
C VAL A 135 -6.57 15.07 8.01
N GLY A 136 -7.77 15.55 7.72
CA GLY A 136 -8.06 16.30 6.50
C GLY A 136 -8.43 17.76 6.77
N HIS A 137 -8.08 18.65 5.86
CA HIS A 137 -8.58 20.02 5.78
C HIS A 137 -8.73 20.47 4.31
N TRP A 138 -9.51 21.51 4.09
CA TRP A 138 -9.72 22.08 2.75
C TRP A 138 -8.81 23.27 2.51
N GLU A 139 -8.13 23.27 1.37
CA GLU A 139 -7.40 24.41 0.80
C GLU A 139 -8.07 24.79 -0.51
N GLY A 140 -9.00 25.74 -0.46
CA GLY A 140 -9.87 26.06 -1.58
C GLY A 140 -10.70 24.83 -1.99
N GLU A 141 -10.51 24.36 -3.23
CA GLU A 141 -11.19 23.18 -3.78
C GLU A 141 -10.41 21.86 -3.59
N THR A 142 -9.28 21.90 -2.90
CA THR A 142 -8.43 20.72 -2.67
C THR A 142 -8.60 20.20 -1.25
N LEU A 143 -8.95 18.93 -1.11
CA LEU A 143 -8.85 18.23 0.16
C LEU A 143 -7.38 17.85 0.36
N VAL A 144 -6.78 18.38 1.41
CA VAL A 144 -5.44 18.02 1.86
C VAL A 144 -5.58 17.05 3.03
N VAL A 145 -4.84 15.96 2.99
CA VAL A 145 -4.84 14.93 4.03
C VAL A 145 -3.42 14.72 4.51
N ASP A 146 -3.18 15.05 5.78
CA ASP A 146 -1.95 14.76 6.50
C ASP A 146 -2.10 13.40 7.17
N THR A 147 -1.14 12.49 6.95
CA THR A 147 -1.15 11.17 7.60
C THR A 147 0.19 10.85 8.24
N THR A 148 0.12 10.51 9.52
CA THR A 148 1.25 10.10 10.37
C THR A 148 0.91 8.79 11.11
N ASN A 149 1.65 8.45 12.17
CA ASN A 149 1.33 7.35 13.09
C ASN A 149 1.19 5.95 12.44
N PHE A 150 1.98 5.65 11.41
CA PHE A 150 1.97 4.34 10.76
C PHE A 150 2.57 3.26 11.66
N THR A 151 1.96 2.08 11.69
CA THR A 151 2.55 0.93 12.38
C THR A 151 3.75 0.37 11.62
N ALA A 152 4.72 -0.20 12.35
CA ALA A 152 5.85 -0.91 11.75
C ALA A 152 5.44 -2.22 11.03
N LYS A 153 4.17 -2.64 11.15
CA LYS A 153 3.64 -3.84 10.48
C LYS A 153 3.28 -3.62 9.01
N THR A 154 3.17 -2.38 8.55
CA THR A 154 2.63 -2.01 7.23
C THR A 154 3.53 -1.01 6.52
N GLN A 155 4.85 -1.21 6.63
CA GLN A 155 5.85 -0.31 6.09
C GLN A 155 5.67 -0.13 4.58
N PHE A 156 5.58 1.13 4.16
CA PHE A 156 5.49 1.49 2.76
C PHE A 156 6.89 1.51 2.15
N GLN A 157 7.19 0.57 1.27
CA GLN A 157 8.49 0.50 0.55
C GLN A 157 9.71 0.60 1.49
N GLY A 158 9.66 -0.06 2.65
CA GLY A 158 10.76 -0.05 3.63
C GLY A 158 10.83 1.20 4.51
N SER A 159 9.74 1.99 4.55
CA SER A 159 9.61 3.14 5.43
C SER A 159 9.84 2.80 6.90
N SER A 160 10.28 3.78 7.66
CA SER A 160 10.41 3.76 9.11
C SER A 160 9.12 4.17 9.81
N ASP A 161 9.20 4.33 11.13
CA ASP A 161 8.18 4.96 11.95
C ASP A 161 8.09 6.49 11.79
N GLN A 162 9.00 7.10 11.03
CA GLN A 162 8.97 8.51 10.66
C GLN A 162 8.21 8.78 9.35
N LEU A 163 7.56 7.76 8.76
CA LEU A 163 6.75 7.95 7.57
C LEU A 163 5.67 9.02 7.81
N HIS A 164 5.68 10.01 6.94
CA HIS A 164 4.68 11.05 6.84
C HIS A 164 4.24 11.15 5.37
N VAL A 165 2.92 11.17 5.15
CA VAL A 165 2.35 11.24 3.80
C VAL A 165 1.33 12.36 3.76
N VAL A 166 1.54 13.31 2.84
CA VAL A 166 0.59 14.37 2.54
C VAL A 166 -0.08 14.06 1.21
N GLU A 167 -1.39 13.85 1.24
CA GLU A 167 -2.20 13.63 0.05
C GLU A 167 -3.02 14.87 -0.30
N ARG A 168 -3.27 15.07 -1.59
CA ARG A 168 -4.07 16.17 -2.13
C ARG A 168 -5.03 15.60 -3.17
N PHE A 169 -6.32 15.84 -2.94
CA PHE A 169 -7.40 15.42 -3.83
C PHE A 169 -8.06 16.66 -4.41
N THR A 170 -7.88 16.87 -5.71
CA THR A 170 -8.39 18.05 -6.42
C THR A 170 -9.27 17.61 -7.58
N ARG A 171 -10.53 18.05 -7.61
CA ARG A 171 -11.40 17.75 -8.76
C ARG A 171 -10.99 18.63 -9.94
N THR A 172 -10.39 18.04 -10.98
CA THR A 172 -9.90 18.77 -12.17
C THR A 172 -10.87 18.74 -13.34
N GLY A 173 -11.96 17.98 -13.22
CA GLY A 173 -13.02 17.92 -14.23
C GLY A 173 -14.27 17.22 -13.71
N PRO A 174 -15.33 17.11 -14.54
CA PRO A 174 -16.60 16.53 -14.11
C PRO A 174 -16.49 15.08 -13.66
N LYS A 175 -15.58 14.30 -14.26
CA LYS A 175 -15.34 12.88 -13.97
C LYS A 175 -13.88 12.57 -13.59
N THR A 176 -13.11 13.58 -13.16
CA THR A 176 -11.68 13.40 -12.86
C THR A 176 -11.31 14.06 -11.54
N LEU A 177 -10.75 13.25 -10.64
CA LEU A 177 -10.14 13.66 -9.39
C LEU A 177 -8.62 13.46 -9.53
N LEU A 178 -7.84 14.53 -9.53
CA LEU A 178 -6.39 14.43 -9.48
C LEU A 178 -5.98 14.08 -8.05
N TYR A 179 -5.34 12.92 -7.91
CA TYR A 179 -4.73 12.49 -6.67
C TYR A 179 -3.23 12.73 -6.73
N ARG A 180 -2.73 13.58 -5.84
CA ARG A 180 -1.30 13.84 -5.63
C ARG A 180 -0.93 13.41 -4.22
N PHE A 181 0.26 12.88 -4.04
CA PHE A 181 0.79 12.54 -2.73
C PHE A 181 2.27 12.87 -2.63
N THR A 182 2.71 13.28 -1.45
CA THR A 182 4.11 13.52 -1.11
C THR A 182 4.48 12.59 0.03
N VAL A 183 5.58 11.86 -0.14
CA VAL A 183 6.12 10.93 0.86
C VAL A 183 7.36 11.54 1.49
N GLU A 184 7.38 11.54 2.81
CA GLU A 184 8.46 12.05 3.63
C GLU A 184 8.88 10.97 4.64
N ASP A 185 10.14 10.57 4.57
CA ASP A 185 10.78 9.76 5.61
C ASP A 185 12.30 9.92 5.45
N PRO A 186 12.91 10.85 6.20
CA PRO A 186 14.34 11.17 6.05
C PRO A 186 15.25 10.02 6.50
N SER A 187 14.73 9.05 7.24
CA SER A 187 15.47 7.85 7.60
C SER A 187 15.45 6.81 6.49
N THR A 188 14.58 6.94 5.49
CA THR A 188 14.40 5.98 4.39
C THR A 188 14.89 6.51 3.06
N TRP A 189 14.45 7.70 2.66
CA TRP A 189 14.84 8.35 1.40
C TRP A 189 15.71 9.57 1.66
N ASP A 190 16.64 9.86 0.74
CA ASP A 190 17.52 11.03 0.85
C ASP A 190 16.79 12.38 0.71
N ARG A 191 15.59 12.37 0.12
CA ARG A 191 14.66 13.50 0.04
C ARG A 191 13.21 13.03 -0.05
N SER A 192 12.29 13.95 0.23
CA SER A 192 10.87 13.77 -0.07
C SER A 192 10.64 13.61 -1.58
N TRP A 193 9.56 12.93 -1.93
CA TRP A 193 9.18 12.74 -3.33
C TRP A 193 7.67 12.77 -3.50
N THR A 194 7.23 13.13 -4.70
CA THR A 194 5.82 13.38 -5.01
C THR A 194 5.39 12.57 -6.22
N GLY A 195 4.25 11.90 -6.09
CA GLY A 195 3.56 11.25 -7.20
C GLY A 195 2.19 11.89 -7.44
N GLU A 196 1.69 11.79 -8.67
CA GLU A 196 0.30 12.11 -8.97
C GLU A 196 -0.26 11.27 -10.12
N TYR A 197 -1.55 10.96 -10.05
CA TYR A 197 -2.29 10.30 -11.12
C TYR A 197 -3.79 10.56 -10.99
N PRO A 198 -4.56 10.51 -12.09
CA PRO A 198 -5.98 10.76 -12.05
C PRO A 198 -6.76 9.54 -11.52
N TRP A 199 -7.75 9.80 -10.69
CA TRP A 199 -8.86 8.89 -10.39
C TRP A 199 -10.04 9.29 -11.25
N ASN A 200 -10.43 8.41 -12.16
CA ASN A 200 -11.55 8.65 -13.06
C ASN A 200 -12.83 8.09 -12.44
N ALA A 201 -13.89 8.90 -12.45
CA ALA A 201 -15.19 8.48 -11.97
C ALA A 201 -15.79 7.41 -12.92
N THR A 202 -16.42 6.41 -12.32
CA THR A 202 -17.21 5.40 -13.01
C THR A 202 -18.62 5.38 -12.43
N ASP A 203 -19.58 4.93 -13.24
CA ASP A 203 -20.97 4.72 -12.83
C ASP A 203 -21.20 3.24 -12.41
N GLU A 204 -20.14 2.44 -12.33
CA GLU A 204 -20.16 1.06 -11.84
C GLU A 204 -20.33 0.99 -10.31
N ASN A 205 -20.92 -0.11 -9.85
CA ASN A 205 -21.07 -0.37 -8.42
C ASN A 205 -19.80 -0.98 -7.84
N LEU A 206 -19.46 -0.55 -6.63
CA LEU A 206 -18.47 -1.22 -5.80
C LEU A 206 -19.09 -2.49 -5.22
N TYR A 207 -18.58 -3.65 -5.60
CA TYR A 207 -19.04 -4.94 -5.07
C TYR A 207 -18.19 -5.37 -3.88
N GLU A 208 -18.74 -6.28 -3.08
CA GLU A 208 -18.01 -6.90 -1.98
C GLU A 208 -16.79 -7.67 -2.51
N TYR A 209 -15.64 -7.43 -1.87
CA TYR A 209 -14.46 -8.27 -2.05
C TYR A 209 -14.42 -9.33 -0.95
N ALA A 210 -15.04 -10.47 -1.24
CA ALA A 210 -15.16 -11.61 -0.34
C ALA A 210 -13.80 -12.34 -0.19
N CYS A 211 -12.83 -11.69 0.47
CA CYS A 211 -11.44 -12.14 0.52
C CYS A 211 -11.28 -13.48 1.26
N HIS A 212 -12.14 -13.75 2.24
CA HIS A 212 -12.06 -14.99 3.02
C HIS A 212 -12.83 -16.12 2.35
N GLU A 213 -13.93 -15.82 1.68
CA GLU A 213 -14.75 -16.75 0.94
C GLU A 213 -13.93 -17.33 -0.22
N ALA A 214 -13.77 -18.65 -0.23
CA ALA A 214 -12.97 -19.36 -1.24
C ALA A 214 -11.47 -19.00 -1.29
N ASN A 215 -10.90 -18.41 -0.23
CA ASN A 215 -9.44 -18.32 -0.08
C ASN A 215 -8.85 -19.67 0.35
N TYR A 216 -8.77 -20.58 -0.63
CA TYR A 216 -8.19 -21.91 -0.45
C TYR A 216 -6.66 -21.91 -0.51
N SER A 217 -6.06 -20.80 -0.92
CA SER A 217 -4.61 -20.70 -1.14
C SER A 217 -3.85 -21.03 0.14
N LEU A 218 -4.21 -20.42 1.27
CA LEU A 218 -3.51 -20.65 2.53
C LEU A 218 -3.61 -22.12 2.98
N GLY A 219 -4.81 -22.68 2.98
CA GLY A 219 -5.00 -24.09 3.33
C GLY A 219 -4.32 -25.05 2.34
N GLY A 220 -4.28 -24.71 1.05
CA GLY A 220 -3.58 -25.46 0.01
C GLY A 220 -2.07 -25.44 0.20
N MET A 221 -1.48 -24.27 0.44
CA MET A 221 -0.05 -24.10 0.70
C MET A 221 0.39 -24.88 1.93
N LEU A 222 -0.35 -24.77 3.04
CA LEU A 222 -0.03 -25.49 4.28
C LEU A 222 -0.13 -27.01 4.10
N ARG A 223 -1.15 -27.51 3.39
CA ARG A 223 -1.26 -28.94 3.06
C ARG A 223 -0.12 -29.42 2.16
N GLY A 224 0.27 -28.63 1.16
CA GLY A 224 1.42 -28.92 0.31
C GLY A 224 2.73 -29.01 1.11
N ALA A 225 2.94 -28.10 2.05
CA ALA A 225 4.11 -28.15 2.94
C ALA A 225 4.13 -29.43 3.80
N ARG A 226 2.99 -29.83 4.40
CA ARG A 226 2.90 -31.09 5.17
C ARG A 226 3.16 -32.32 4.31
N GLN A 227 2.68 -32.32 3.06
CA GLN A 227 2.95 -33.41 2.12
C GLN A 227 4.46 -33.51 1.80
N LYS A 228 5.11 -32.38 1.53
CA LYS A 228 6.56 -32.33 1.30
C LYS A 228 7.36 -32.84 2.50
N GLU A 229 7.00 -32.45 3.72
CA GLU A 229 7.64 -32.97 4.93
C GLU A 229 7.52 -34.49 5.06
N ALA A 230 6.35 -35.05 4.76
CA ALA A 230 6.14 -36.50 4.78
C ALA A 230 7.01 -37.23 3.74
N GLU A 231 7.13 -36.68 2.53
CA GLU A 231 8.00 -37.21 1.49
C GLU A 231 9.48 -37.13 1.86
N ASP A 232 9.92 -36.02 2.42
CA ASP A 232 11.31 -35.82 2.86
C ASP A 232 11.66 -36.72 4.06
N ALA A 233 10.70 -36.99 4.96
CA ALA A 233 10.86 -37.93 6.06
C ALA A 233 10.97 -39.39 5.58
N ALA A 234 10.23 -39.77 4.53
CA ALA A 234 10.29 -41.11 3.95
C ALA A 234 11.57 -41.38 3.14
N ARG A 235 12.31 -40.34 2.74
CA ARG A 235 13.59 -40.43 2.02
C ARG A 235 14.81 -40.57 2.95
N LYS A 236 14.64 -40.31 4.25
CA LYS A 236 15.67 -40.45 5.29
C LYS A 236 15.65 -41.85 5.88
#